data_AF-A0A0Q4FN78-F1
#
_entry.id   AF-A0A0Q4FN78-F1
#
_cell.length_a   1.000
_cell.length_b   1.000
_cell.length_c   1.000
_cell.angle_alpha   90.00
_cell.angle_beta   90.00
_cell.angle_gamma   90.00
#
_symmetry.space_group_name_H-M   'P 1'
#
loop_
_entity.id
_entity.type
_entity.pdbx_description
1 polymer ?
#
loop_
_entity_poly.entity_id
_entity_poly.type
_entity_poly.pdbx_seq_one_letter_code
_entity_poly.pdbx_strand_id
1 'polypeptide(L)'
;MGKPSLHEIAAMPYPASVMAMREHYNAAWGLPLPDEKYDEPRLFKVRIDYSFTTQGQRSYTVEALSEEEAEEMAVNQFDSDLQVETDAEIDLVHAKLASNA
;
A
#
# COMPACT_ATOMS: atom_id res chain seq x y z
N MET A 1 43.42 -2.59 7.29
CA MET A 1 43.00 -1.81 6.10
C MET A 1 42.04 -0.73 6.58
N GLY A 2 42.23 0.52 6.15
CA GLY A 2 41.38 1.64 6.57
C GLY A 2 40.00 1.57 5.91
N LYS A 3 39.00 2.17 6.55
CA LYS A 3 37.66 2.33 5.99
C LYS A 3 37.73 3.21 4.73
N PRO A 4 37.30 2.74 3.54
CA PRO A 4 37.29 3.54 2.32
C PRO A 4 36.37 4.74 2.48
N SER A 5 36.69 5.87 1.86
CA SER A 5 35.86 7.07 1.86
C SER A 5 34.59 6.88 1.03
N LEU A 6 33.57 7.70 1.29
CA LEU A 6 32.33 7.68 0.51
C LEU A 6 32.56 8.00 -0.98
N HIS A 7 33.55 8.85 -1.31
CA HIS A 7 33.91 9.15 -2.69
C HIS A 7 34.53 7.94 -3.40
N GLU A 8 35.38 7.18 -2.70
CA GLU A 8 35.97 5.96 -3.25
C GLU A 8 34.91 4.88 -3.47
N ILE A 9 33.95 4.73 -2.55
CA ILE A 9 32.84 3.79 -2.72
C ILE A 9 31.92 4.20 -3.89
N ALA A 10 31.62 5.50 -4.04
CA ALA A 10 30.78 5.99 -5.13
C ALA A 10 31.40 5.79 -6.52
N ALA A 11 32.73 5.74 -6.60
CA ALA A 11 33.47 5.46 -7.84
C ALA A 11 33.49 3.95 -8.20
N MET A 12 33.06 3.05 -7.30
CA MET A 12 33.01 1.62 -7.58
C MET A 12 31.82 1.25 -8.48
N PRO A 13 31.97 0.25 -9.36
CA PRO A 13 30.86 -0.24 -10.17
C PRO A 13 29.81 -0.94 -9.31
N TYR A 14 28.55 -0.93 -9.76
CA TYR A 14 27.50 -1.75 -9.16
C TYR A 14 27.77 -3.25 -9.42
N PRO A 15 27.62 -4.16 -8.44
CA PRO A 15 27.12 -3.96 -7.07
C PRO A 15 28.20 -3.72 -6.00
N ALA A 16 29.48 -3.61 -6.37
CA ALA A 16 30.59 -3.49 -5.42
C ALA A 16 30.46 -2.25 -4.51
N SER A 17 29.94 -1.14 -5.03
CA SER A 17 29.65 0.06 -4.23
C SER A 17 28.63 -0.20 -3.11
N VAL A 18 27.61 -1.02 -3.36
CA VAL A 18 26.60 -1.40 -2.36
C VAL A 18 27.23 -2.29 -1.29
N MET A 19 28.03 -3.27 -1.69
CA MET A 19 28.71 -4.17 -0.75
C MET A 19 29.68 -3.41 0.16
N ALA A 20 30.49 -2.50 -0.41
CA ALA A 20 31.42 -1.67 0.35
C ALA A 20 30.69 -0.74 1.33
N MET A 21 29.54 -0.19 0.93
CA MET A 21 28.69 0.59 1.84
C MET A 21 28.14 -0.25 2.99
N ARG A 22 27.68 -1.47 2.71
CA ARG A 22 27.18 -2.42 3.71
C ARG A 22 28.25 -2.83 4.71
N GLU A 23 29.45 -3.09 4.23
CA GLU A 23 30.56 -3.57 5.06
C GLU A 23 31.10 -2.47 5.99
N HIS A 24 31.25 -1.25 5.49
CA HIS A 24 32.01 -0.23 6.22
C HIS A 24 31.18 0.86 6.89
N TYR A 25 29.95 1.12 6.45
CA TYR A 25 29.18 2.29 6.88
C TYR A 25 27.78 1.96 7.39
N ASN A 26 26.94 1.33 6.58
CA ASN A 26 25.56 1.01 6.94
C ASN A 26 25.20 -0.38 6.39
N ALA A 27 25.11 -1.37 7.27
CA ALA A 27 24.79 -2.76 6.93
C ALA A 27 23.47 -2.93 6.15
N ALA A 28 22.52 -2.00 6.32
CA ALA A 28 21.24 -1.99 5.62
C ALA A 28 21.24 -1.15 4.34
N TRP A 29 22.39 -0.61 3.91
CA TRP A 29 22.47 0.23 2.73
C TRP A 29 22.04 -0.51 1.46
N GLY A 30 21.05 0.04 0.76
CA GLY A 30 20.46 -0.60 -0.42
C GLY A 30 19.86 -1.97 -0.15
N LEU A 31 19.58 -2.34 1.11
CA LEU A 31 18.53 -3.33 1.36
C LEU A 31 17.20 -2.65 1.00
N PRO A 32 16.25 -3.39 0.40
CA PRO A 32 14.89 -2.90 0.34
C PRO A 32 14.47 -2.51 1.76
N LEU A 33 13.93 -1.30 1.91
CA LEU A 33 13.38 -0.87 3.19
C LEU A 33 12.34 -1.92 3.61
N PRO A 34 12.15 -2.22 4.91
CA PRO A 34 11.16 -3.19 5.39
C PRO A 34 9.69 -2.87 5.06
N ASP A 35 9.44 -1.93 4.15
CA ASP A 35 8.15 -1.58 3.59
C ASP A 35 8.00 -2.11 2.14
N GLU A 36 8.51 -3.32 1.86
CA GLU A 36 7.93 -4.25 0.88
C GLU A 36 6.51 -4.72 1.31
N LYS A 37 5.75 -3.88 2.03
CA LYS A 37 4.34 -4.14 2.35
C LYS A 37 3.43 -3.98 1.13
N TYR A 38 3.97 -3.49 0.01
CA TYR A 38 3.25 -3.16 -1.21
C TYR A 38 3.61 -4.05 -2.41
N ASP A 39 4.33 -5.17 -2.23
CA ASP A 39 4.66 -6.08 -3.35
C ASP A 39 3.66 -7.22 -3.53
N GLU A 40 2.84 -7.50 -2.51
CA GLU A 40 1.81 -8.54 -2.57
C GLU A 40 0.44 -7.96 -2.21
N PRO A 41 -0.58 -8.12 -3.06
CA PRO A 41 -1.94 -7.67 -2.76
C PRO A 41 -2.50 -8.43 -1.56
N ARG A 42 -3.12 -7.69 -0.65
CA ARG A 42 -3.75 -8.19 0.57
C ARG A 42 -5.24 -7.97 0.49
N LEU A 43 -5.99 -8.84 1.16
CA LEU A 43 -7.42 -8.69 1.28
C LEU A 43 -7.74 -7.59 2.30
N PHE A 44 -8.40 -6.55 1.82
CA PHE A 44 -8.98 -5.48 2.63
C PHE A 44 -10.50 -5.66 2.67
N LYS A 45 -11.06 -5.55 3.87
CA LYS A 45 -12.50 -5.42 4.05
C LYS A 45 -12.83 -3.93 4.16
N VAL A 46 -13.54 -3.41 3.17
CA VAL A 46 -13.92 -2.01 3.09
C VAL A 46 -15.40 -1.88 3.43
N ARG A 47 -15.74 -1.02 4.39
CA ARG A 47 -17.13 -0.64 4.69
C ARG A 47 -17.41 0.72 4.09
N ILE A 48 -18.49 0.83 3.33
CA ILE A 48 -19.01 2.07 2.78
C ILE A 48 -20.34 2.35 3.47
N ASP A 49 -20.40 3.45 4.21
CA ASP A 49 -21.62 4.01 4.76
C ASP A 49 -22.14 5.05 3.76
N TYR A 50 -23.38 4.91 3.33
CA TYR A 50 -23.99 5.79 2.34
C TYR A 50 -25.38 6.23 2.79
N SER A 51 -25.78 7.41 2.37
CA SER A 51 -27.13 7.91 2.56
C SER A 51 -27.83 7.96 1.21
N PHE A 52 -28.92 7.19 1.12
CA PHE A 52 -30.00 7.45 0.15
C PHE A 52 -31.23 7.87 0.96
N THR A 53 -32.45 7.84 0.40
CA THR A 53 -33.71 8.11 1.14
C THR A 53 -33.80 7.42 2.51
N THR A 54 -33.00 6.36 2.71
CA THR A 54 -32.61 5.79 4.01
C THR A 54 -31.09 5.58 4.09
N GLN A 55 -30.50 5.69 5.29
CA GLN A 55 -29.09 5.32 5.54
C GLN A 55 -28.87 3.82 5.29
N GLY A 56 -27.78 3.50 4.59
CA GLY A 56 -27.38 2.15 4.23
C GLY A 56 -25.90 1.90 4.50
N GLN A 57 -25.53 0.63 4.62
CA GLN A 57 -24.14 0.21 4.75
C GLN A 57 -23.90 -0.93 3.78
N ARG A 58 -22.74 -0.89 3.11
CA ARG A 58 -22.27 -2.00 2.27
C ARG A 58 -20.83 -2.35 2.60
N SER A 59 -20.45 -3.60 2.38
CA SER A 59 -19.10 -4.07 2.63
C SER A 59 -18.56 -4.79 1.41
N TYR A 60 -17.33 -4.45 1.03
CA TYR A 60 -16.60 -5.04 -0.07
C TYR A 60 -15.33 -5.71 0.46
N THR A 61 -14.90 -6.77 -0.21
CA THR A 61 -13.60 -7.40 0.04
C THR A 61 -12.78 -7.21 -1.22
N VAL A 62 -11.68 -6.49 -1.11
CA VAL A 62 -10.85 -6.05 -2.24
C VAL A 62 -9.42 -6.51 -2.00
N GLU A 63 -8.77 -7.04 -3.04
CA GLU A 63 -7.34 -7.30 -3.05
C GLU A 63 -6.61 -6.04 -3.51
N ALA A 64 -5.81 -5.43 -2.64
CA ALA A 64 -5.07 -4.20 -2.93
C ALA A 64 -3.70 -4.22 -2.26
N LEU A 65 -2.78 -3.36 -2.70
CA LEU A 65 -1.46 -3.21 -2.10
C LEU A 65 -1.51 -2.28 -0.88
N SER A 66 -2.48 -1.37 -0.83
CA SER A 66 -2.65 -0.38 0.23
C SER A 66 -4.11 -0.20 0.66
N GLU A 67 -4.32 0.42 1.83
CA GLU A 67 -5.65 0.82 2.28
C GLU A 67 -6.28 1.84 1.32
N GLU A 68 -5.50 2.82 0.85
CA GLU A 68 -5.95 3.86 -0.09
C GLU A 68 -6.42 3.26 -1.43
N GLU A 69 -5.68 2.30 -1.97
CA GLU A 69 -6.04 1.59 -3.20
C GLU A 69 -7.30 0.72 -2.99
N ALA A 70 -7.42 0.06 -1.82
CA ALA A 70 -8.62 -0.70 -1.48
C ALA A 70 -9.87 0.18 -1.40
N GLU A 71 -9.76 1.39 -0.85
CA GLU A 71 -10.86 2.35 -0.76
C GLU A 71 -11.30 2.82 -2.15
N GLU A 72 -10.36 3.21 -3.02
CA GLU A 72 -10.65 3.63 -4.39
C GLU A 72 -11.34 2.51 -5.20
N MET A 73 -10.83 1.28 -5.10
CA MET A 73 -11.43 0.12 -5.75
C MET A 73 -12.83 -0.20 -5.22
N ALA A 74 -13.06 -0.08 -3.91
CA ALA A 74 -14.37 -0.30 -3.30
C ALA A 74 -15.38 0.78 -3.70
N VAL A 75 -14.97 2.05 -3.84
CA VAL A 75 -15.81 3.13 -4.34
C VAL A 75 -16.21 2.88 -5.80
N ASN A 76 -15.25 2.54 -6.66
CA ASN A 76 -15.55 2.19 -8.05
C ASN A 76 -16.53 1.00 -8.16
N GLN A 77 -16.39 0.00 -7.30
CA GLN A 77 -17.32 -1.13 -7.24
C GLN A 77 -18.71 -0.72 -6.73
N PHE A 78 -18.76 0.18 -5.74
CA PHE A 78 -20.01 0.75 -5.25
C PHE A 78 -20.74 1.55 -6.33
N ASP A 79 -20.05 2.42 -7.05
CA ASP A 79 -20.63 3.20 -8.15
C ASP A 79 -21.13 2.31 -9.29
N SER A 80 -20.41 1.23 -9.60
CA SER A 80 -20.85 0.24 -10.60
C SER A 80 -22.09 -0.54 -10.15
N ASP A 81 -22.17 -0.91 -8.88
CA ASP A 81 -23.33 -1.64 -8.34
C ASP A 81 -24.56 -0.73 -8.16
N LEU A 82 -24.35 0.59 -8.01
CA LEU A 82 -25.40 1.56 -7.76
C LEU A 82 -26.10 2.06 -9.03
N GLN A 83 -25.77 1.54 -10.22
CA GLN A 83 -26.33 1.93 -11.52
C GLN A 83 -27.88 1.85 -11.66
N VAL A 84 -28.61 1.43 -10.62
CA VAL A 84 -30.08 1.32 -10.62
C VAL A 84 -30.77 2.42 -9.80
N GLU A 85 -30.09 3.15 -8.91
CA GLU A 85 -30.74 4.11 -8.00
C GLU A 85 -30.00 5.46 -8.00
N THR A 86 -30.60 6.44 -8.68
CA THR A 86 -30.12 7.83 -8.75
C THR A 86 -30.05 8.46 -7.35
N ASP A 87 -28.88 9.01 -7.00
CA ASP A 87 -28.55 9.89 -5.86
C ASP A 87 -28.25 9.26 -4.49
N ALA A 88 -27.49 8.16 -4.41
CA ALA A 88 -26.83 7.81 -3.13
C ALA A 88 -25.52 8.60 -2.96
N GLU A 89 -25.38 9.31 -1.85
CA GLU A 89 -24.15 10.00 -1.46
C GLU A 89 -23.34 9.12 -0.51
N ILE A 90 -22.04 8.97 -0.78
CA ILE A 90 -21.13 8.24 0.11
C ILE A 90 -20.78 9.16 1.28
N ASP A 91 -21.18 8.76 2.48
CA ASP A 91 -20.92 9.54 3.69
C ASP A 91 -19.53 9.23 4.25
N LEU A 92 -19.11 7.96 4.19
CA LEU A 92 -17.88 7.50 4.83
C LEU A 92 -17.37 6.17 4.26
N VAL A 93 -16.05 6.07 4.07
CA VAL A 93 -15.35 4.85 3.63
C VAL A 93 -14.32 4.46 4.69
N HIS A 94 -14.27 3.19 5.07
CA HIS A 94 -13.27 2.64 5.99
C HIS A 94 -12.71 1.33 5.44
N ALA A 95 -11.43 1.32 5.05
CA ALA A 95 -10.69 0.08 4.82
C ALA A 95 -10.04 -0.45 6.10
N LYS A 96 -10.05 -1.78 6.27
CA LYS A 96 -9.19 -2.49 7.23
C LYS A 96 -8.68 -3.78 6.61
N LEU A 97 -7.44 -4.14 6.90
CA LEU A 97 -6.90 -5.46 6.58
C LEU A 97 -7.83 -6.56 7.12
N ALA A 98 -8.21 -7.50 6.25
CA ALA A 98 -8.96 -8.67 6.64
C ALA A 98 -8.01 -9.59 7.44
N SER A 99 -8.03 -9.46 8.77
CA SER A 99 -7.33 -10.41 9.64
C SER A 99 -7.95 -11.79 9.46
N ASN A 100 -7.23 -12.71 8.81
CA ASN A 100 -7.54 -14.12 8.89
C ASN A 100 -7.34 -14.56 10.35
N ALA A 101 -8.45 -14.93 11.00
CA ALA A 101 -8.46 -15.60 12.29
C ALA A 101 -8.06 -17.07 12.14
#